data_AF-A0A1Y6BBI6-F1
#
_entry.id   AF-A0A1Y6BBI6-F1
#
_cell.length_a   1.000
_cell.length_b   1.000
_cell.length_c   1.000
_cell.angle_alpha   90.00
_cell.angle_beta   90.00
_cell.angle_gamma   90.00
#
_symmetry.space_group_name_H-M   'P 1'
#
loop_
_entity.id
_entity.type
_entity.pdbx_description
1 polymer ?
#
loop_
_entity_poly.entity_id
_entity_poly.type
_entity_poly.pdbx_seq_one_letter_code
_entity_poly.pdbx_strand_id
1 'polypeptide(L)'
;MKLIAHLPLFALLLGLFNLVALSPLGDSYSLDQTLVSWQLVSGAALELSLGTVLVMAGVVCLFFELAKATRTSSAAIVDHSLSTLVFVGFLLELLLVPELGHSSFLIVTGLSLLDLVSGFTISIATARRDFAVDRP
;
A
#
# COMPACT_ATOMS: atom_id res chain seq x y z
N MET A 1 -6.41 -22.69 -8.28
CA MET A 1 -5.31 -21.71 -8.33
C MET A 1 -5.90 -20.29 -8.36
N LYS A 2 -6.34 -19.76 -7.21
CA LYS A 2 -6.93 -18.40 -7.11
C LYS A 2 -6.40 -17.57 -5.92
N LEU A 3 -5.46 -18.09 -5.13
CA LEU A 3 -4.96 -17.38 -3.93
C LEU A 3 -4.13 -16.14 -4.27
N ILE A 4 -3.35 -16.20 -5.36
CA ILE A 4 -2.48 -15.08 -5.81
C ILE A 4 -3.29 -13.87 -6.28
N ALA A 5 -4.53 -14.07 -6.75
CA ALA A 5 -5.39 -12.97 -7.19
C ALA A 5 -5.93 -12.12 -6.04
N HIS A 6 -5.94 -12.67 -4.82
CA HIS A 6 -6.48 -12.07 -3.60
C HIS A 6 -5.39 -11.48 -2.69
N LEU A 7 -4.12 -11.58 -3.08
CA LEU A 7 -3.02 -11.02 -2.30
C LEU A 7 -3.10 -9.47 -2.35
N PRO A 8 -3.09 -8.77 -1.21
CA PRO A 8 -3.01 -7.32 -1.18
C PRO A 8 -1.67 -6.90 -1.76
N LEU A 9 -1.67 -5.99 -2.73
CA LEU A 9 -0.46 -5.39 -3.31
C LEU A 9 0.36 -4.67 -2.24
N PHE A 10 -0.31 -4.15 -1.21
CA PHE A 10 0.36 -3.59 -0.03
C PHE A 10 1.20 -4.62 0.73
N ALA A 11 0.89 -5.93 0.67
CA ALA A 11 1.74 -6.96 1.28
C ALA A 11 3.11 -7.02 0.60
N LEU A 12 3.16 -6.81 -0.72
CA LEU A 12 4.41 -6.75 -1.47
C LEU A 12 5.22 -5.52 -1.04
N LEU A 13 4.57 -4.36 -0.91
CA LEU A 13 5.24 -3.14 -0.41
C LEU A 13 5.79 -3.32 1.00
N LEU A 14 5.02 -3.92 1.91
CA LEU A 14 5.47 -4.24 3.27
C LEU A 14 6.75 -5.08 3.23
N GLY A 15 6.75 -6.13 2.41
CA GLY A 15 7.93 -6.97 2.20
C GLY A 15 9.13 -6.19 1.65
N LEU A 16 8.93 -5.28 0.69
CA LEU A 16 10.01 -4.46 0.15
C LEU A 16 10.61 -3.51 1.19
N PHE A 17 9.78 -2.87 2.02
CA PHE A 17 10.27 -2.02 3.11
C PHE A 17 11.08 -2.83 4.13
N ASN A 18 10.62 -4.03 4.51
CA ASN A 18 11.38 -4.91 5.38
C ASN A 18 12.71 -5.36 4.76
N LEU A 19 12.72 -5.69 3.47
CA LEU A 19 13.95 -6.09 2.79
C LEU A 19 14.99 -4.96 2.76
N VAL A 20 14.56 -3.71 2.65
CA VAL A 20 15.45 -2.54 2.73
C VAL A 20 15.88 -2.31 4.18
N ALA A 21 14.95 -2.24 5.12
CA ALA A 21 15.22 -1.90 6.52
C ALA A 21 15.96 -2.99 7.31
N LEU A 22 15.76 -4.26 6.97
CA LEU A 22 16.36 -5.42 7.63
C LEU A 22 17.33 -6.17 6.71
N SER A 23 17.86 -5.50 5.68
CA SER A 23 18.67 -6.10 4.61
C SER A 23 19.78 -6.99 5.19
N PRO A 24 19.73 -8.33 4.97
CA PRO A 24 20.78 -9.24 5.40
C PRO A 24 22.06 -9.12 4.55
N LEU A 25 22.02 -8.30 3.49
CA LEU A 25 23.13 -8.06 2.56
C LEU A 25 23.98 -6.82 2.95
N GLY A 26 23.68 -6.19 4.10
CA GLY A 26 24.41 -5.05 4.66
C GLY A 26 23.79 -3.68 4.37
N ASP A 27 24.37 -2.62 4.96
CA ASP A 27 23.93 -1.21 4.98
C ASP A 27 23.93 -0.49 3.61
N SER A 28 23.95 -1.23 2.50
CA SER A 28 24.08 -0.67 1.16
C SER A 28 22.83 0.06 0.66
N TYR A 29 21.68 -0.17 1.31
CA TYR A 29 20.40 0.38 0.91
C TYR A 29 19.72 1.04 2.11
N SER A 30 19.40 2.33 1.97
CA SER A 30 18.62 3.10 2.93
C SER A 30 17.43 3.73 2.23
N LEU A 31 16.33 3.95 2.97
CA LEU A 31 15.16 4.65 2.45
C LEU A 31 15.49 6.09 2.02
N ASP A 32 16.50 6.70 2.64
CA ASP A 32 16.97 8.05 2.31
C ASP A 32 17.98 8.08 1.17
N GLN A 33 18.37 6.93 0.63
CA GLN A 33 19.30 6.87 -0.49
C GLN A 33 18.70 7.53 -1.72
N THR A 34 19.31 8.64 -2.16
CA THR A 34 18.97 9.31 -3.42
C THR A 34 19.36 8.42 -4.60
N LEU A 35 18.37 8.02 -5.40
CA LEU A 35 18.56 7.18 -6.58
C LEU A 35 18.78 8.03 -7.84
N VAL A 36 17.99 9.09 -7.97
CA VAL A 36 18.08 10.02 -9.09
C VAL A 36 17.95 11.45 -8.56
N SER A 37 18.72 12.37 -9.14
CA SER A 37 18.60 13.79 -8.90
C SER A 37 18.49 14.52 -10.23
N TRP A 38 17.49 15.38 -10.36
CA TRP A 38 17.31 16.24 -11.52
C TRP A 38 17.34 17.70 -11.12
N GLN A 39 17.93 18.52 -11.99
CA GLN A 39 17.84 19.97 -11.86
C GLN A 39 16.60 20.46 -12.61
N LEU A 40 15.66 21.04 -11.87
CA LEU A 40 14.44 21.61 -12.42
C LEU A 40 14.73 22.93 -13.14
N VAL A 41 13.86 23.32 -14.06
CA VAL A 41 13.92 24.63 -14.74
C VAL A 41 13.85 25.79 -13.74
N SER A 42 13.22 25.59 -12.58
CA SER A 42 13.20 26.54 -11.46
C SER A 42 14.56 26.71 -10.76
N GLY A 43 15.55 25.88 -11.08
CA GLY A 43 16.87 25.84 -10.43
C GLY A 43 16.93 24.94 -9.19
N ALA A 44 15.81 24.40 -8.72
CA ALA A 44 15.77 23.47 -7.59
C ALA A 44 16.27 22.07 -7.98
N ALA A 45 16.96 21.38 -7.07
CA ALA A 45 17.28 19.97 -7.21
C ALA A 45 16.10 19.13 -6.71
N LEU A 46 15.51 18.34 -7.61
CA LEU A 46 14.52 17.32 -7.26
C LEU A 46 15.25 16.00 -7.04
N GLU A 47 15.35 15.60 -5.78
CA GLU A 47 15.94 14.33 -5.39
C GLU A 47 14.86 13.28 -5.19
N LEU A 48 15.05 12.14 -5.84
CA LEU A 48 14.16 11.01 -5.77
C LEU A 48 14.86 9.89 -5.02
N SER A 49 14.52 9.79 -3.73
CA SER A 49 15.02 8.75 -2.83
C SER A 49 14.28 7.43 -3.02
N LEU A 50 14.89 6.33 -2.57
CA LEU A 50 14.27 5.01 -2.58
C LEU A 50 12.91 5.02 -1.85
N GLY A 51 12.83 5.67 -0.69
CA GLY A 51 11.58 5.85 0.04
C GLY A 51 10.52 6.60 -0.76
N THR A 52 10.91 7.64 -1.51
CA THR A 52 9.99 8.39 -2.38
C THR A 52 9.48 7.52 -3.53
N VAL A 53 10.33 6.69 -4.13
CA VAL A 53 9.92 5.71 -5.14
C VAL A 53 8.90 4.72 -4.58
N LEU A 54 9.13 4.20 -3.38
CA LEU A 54 8.21 3.26 -2.73
C LEU A 54 6.86 3.91 -2.39
N VAL A 55 6.85 5.19 -2.00
CA VAL A 55 5.60 5.95 -1.83
C VAL A 55 4.82 6.05 -3.14
N MET A 56 5.49 6.40 -4.25
CA MET A 56 4.83 6.46 -5.56
C MET A 56 4.28 5.08 -5.97
N ALA A 57 5.03 4.01 -5.72
CA ALA A 57 4.54 2.64 -5.92
C ALA A 57 3.30 2.34 -5.05
N GLY A 58 3.28 2.81 -3.79
CA GLY A 58 2.12 2.76 -2.90
C GLY A 58 0.86 3.40 -3.48
N VAL A 59 0.99 4.58 -4.10
CA VAL A 59 -0.14 5.25 -4.76
C VAL A 59 -0.68 4.42 -5.93
N VAL A 60 0.23 3.85 -6.74
CA VAL A 60 -0.16 2.98 -7.86
C VAL A 60 -0.82 1.69 -7.37
N CYS A 61 -0.28 1.06 -6.32
CA CYS A 61 -0.88 -0.10 -5.67
C CYS A 61 -2.28 0.20 -5.17
N LEU A 62 -2.49 1.35 -4.50
CA LEU A 62 -3.80 1.78 -4.03
C LEU A 62 -4.80 1.89 -5.17
N PHE A 63 -4.42 2.48 -6.31
CA PHE A 63 -5.29 2.55 -7.47
C PHE A 63 -5.77 1.16 -7.94
N PHE A 64 -4.84 0.21 -8.03
CA PHE A 64 -5.19 -1.15 -8.44
C PHE A 64 -6.04 -1.88 -7.40
N GLU A 65 -5.81 -1.69 -6.10
CA GLU A 65 -6.66 -2.25 -5.05
C GLU A 65 -8.07 -1.70 -5.11
N LEU A 66 -8.24 -0.38 -5.25
CA LEU A 66 -9.54 0.26 -5.43
C LEU A 66 -10.26 -0.30 -6.66
N ALA A 67 -9.55 -0.48 -7.78
CA ALA A 67 -10.13 -1.08 -8.98
C ALA A 67 -10.57 -2.54 -8.75
N LYS A 68 -9.79 -3.34 -8.02
CA LYS A 68 -10.16 -4.71 -7.64
C LYS A 68 -11.39 -4.73 -6.74
N ALA A 69 -11.48 -3.82 -5.77
CA ALA A 69 -12.58 -3.73 -4.82
C ALA A 69 -13.95 -3.45 -5.47
N THR A 70 -13.98 -2.91 -6.70
CA THR A 70 -15.24 -2.71 -7.45
C THR A 70 -15.89 -4.02 -7.94
N ARG A 71 -15.15 -5.13 -7.95
CA ARG A 71 -15.67 -6.43 -8.42
C ARG A 71 -16.33 -7.18 -7.27
N THR A 72 -17.65 -7.32 -7.33
CA THR A 72 -18.38 -8.13 -6.35
C THR A 72 -18.00 -9.61 -6.49
N SER A 73 -17.34 -10.16 -5.48
CA SER A 73 -16.94 -11.57 -5.43
C SER A 73 -17.23 -12.12 -4.03
N SER A 74 -17.66 -13.37 -3.93
CA SER A 74 -17.82 -14.09 -2.65
C SER A 74 -16.52 -14.16 -1.83
N ALA A 75 -15.37 -13.84 -2.44
CA ALA A 75 -14.07 -13.75 -1.78
C ALA A 75 -13.79 -12.41 -1.07
N ALA A 76 -14.71 -11.44 -1.11
CA ALA A 76 -14.51 -10.10 -0.55
C ALA A 76 -14.14 -10.10 0.95
N ILE A 77 -14.64 -11.07 1.72
CA ILE A 77 -14.30 -11.21 3.15
C ILE A 77 -12.81 -11.57 3.32
N VAL A 78 -12.29 -12.45 2.46
CA VAL A 78 -10.88 -12.88 2.50
C VAL A 78 -9.99 -11.71 2.10
N ASP A 79 -10.29 -11.05 0.99
CA ASP A 79 -9.56 -9.86 0.52
C ASP A 79 -9.45 -8.81 1.63
N HIS A 80 -10.59 -8.53 2.26
CA HIS A 80 -10.65 -7.56 3.33
C HIS A 80 -9.82 -7.98 4.56
N SER A 81 -9.98 -9.23 5.03
CA SER A 81 -9.22 -9.73 6.17
C SER A 81 -7.71 -9.69 5.93
N LEU A 82 -7.28 -9.92 4.69
CA LEU A 82 -5.87 -9.93 4.31
C LEU A 82 -5.32 -8.49 4.27
N SER A 83 -6.06 -7.52 3.75
CA SER A 83 -5.69 -6.09 3.85
C SER A 83 -5.63 -5.61 5.29
N THR A 84 -6.51 -6.07 6.18
CA THR A 84 -6.44 -5.75 7.62
C THR A 84 -5.15 -6.25 8.24
N LEU A 85 -4.76 -7.51 7.97
CA LEU A 85 -3.52 -8.07 8.48
C LEU A 85 -2.30 -7.30 7.97
N VAL A 86 -2.29 -6.92 6.69
CA VAL A 86 -1.21 -6.13 6.09
C VAL A 86 -1.13 -4.75 6.72
N PHE A 87 -2.24 -4.05 6.92
CA PHE A 87 -2.27 -2.76 7.60
C PHE A 87 -1.74 -2.87 9.04
N VAL A 88 -2.15 -3.91 9.78
CA VAL A 88 -1.64 -4.17 11.13
C VAL A 88 -0.13 -4.43 11.10
N GLY A 89 0.38 -5.16 10.09
CA GLY A 89 1.82 -5.33 9.88
C GLY A 89 2.55 -3.99 9.72
N PHE A 90 2.09 -3.14 8.79
CA PHE A 90 2.62 -1.78 8.60
C PHE A 90 2.60 -0.97 9.90
N LEU A 91 1.50 -1.03 10.65
CA LEU A 91 1.34 -0.26 11.88
C LEU A 91 2.29 -0.76 12.99
N LEU A 92 2.37 -2.07 13.18
CA LEU A 92 3.26 -2.67 14.19
C LEU A 92 4.71 -2.40 13.85
N GLU A 93 5.11 -2.56 12.59
CA GLU A 93 6.48 -2.30 12.17
C GLU A 93 6.87 -0.82 12.34
N LEU A 94 5.98 0.12 12.00
CA LEU A 94 6.21 1.55 12.18
C LEU A 94 6.46 1.90 13.66
N LEU A 95 5.76 1.23 14.57
CA LEU A 95 5.84 1.49 16.01
C LEU A 95 7.00 0.75 16.69
N LEU A 96 7.38 -0.43 16.18
CA LEU A 96 8.30 -1.34 16.85
C LEU A 96 9.69 -1.43 16.20
N VAL A 97 9.83 -1.09 14.91
CA VAL A 97 11.08 -1.21 14.16
C VAL A 97 11.70 0.17 13.96
N PRO A 98 12.83 0.49 14.65
CA PRO A 98 13.45 1.82 14.58
C PRO A 98 13.83 2.25 13.16
N GLU A 99 14.31 1.30 12.34
CA GLU A 99 14.73 1.55 10.95
C GLU A 99 13.58 2.01 10.04
N LEU A 100 12.34 1.68 10.40
CA LEU A 100 11.13 2.06 9.66
C LEU A 100 10.51 3.38 10.14
N GLY A 101 11.19 4.11 11.03
CA GLY A 101 10.82 5.45 11.50
C GLY A 101 10.97 6.56 10.45
N HIS A 102 10.58 6.31 9.20
CA HIS A 102 10.72 7.23 8.06
C HIS A 102 9.37 7.79 7.61
N SER A 103 9.38 9.03 7.10
CA SER A 103 8.19 9.70 6.55
C SER A 103 7.58 8.93 5.36
N SER A 104 8.43 8.31 4.53
CA SER A 104 8.00 7.48 3.41
C SER A 104 7.20 6.25 3.88
N PHE A 105 7.68 5.55 4.91
CA PHE A 105 6.98 4.40 5.48
C PHE A 105 5.65 4.81 6.13
N LEU A 106 5.64 5.92 6.89
CA LEU A 106 4.41 6.48 7.48
C LEU A 106 3.34 6.77 6.41
N ILE A 107 3.73 7.37 5.29
CA ILE A 107 2.79 7.66 4.19
C ILE A 107 2.22 6.35 3.62
N VAL A 108 3.06 5.34 3.36
CA VAL A 108 2.59 4.05 2.83
C VAL A 108 1.70 3.31 3.83
N THR A 109 2.00 3.38 5.13
CA THR A 109 1.11 2.90 6.20
C THR A 109 -0.25 3.59 6.11
N GLY A 110 -0.28 4.92 5.92
CA GLY A 110 -1.51 5.66 5.67
C GLY A 110 -2.26 5.21 4.41
N LEU A 111 -1.54 4.94 3.31
CA LEU A 111 -2.14 4.40 2.09
C LEU A 111 -2.74 3.00 2.30
N SER A 112 -2.09 2.15 3.11
CA SER A 112 -2.63 0.83 3.46
C SER A 112 -3.87 0.91 4.37
N LEU A 113 -3.98 1.96 5.20
CA LEU A 113 -5.21 2.27 5.93
C LEU A 113 -6.32 2.70 4.97
N LEU A 114 -6.01 3.53 3.97
CA LEU A 114 -6.99 3.92 2.96
C LEU A 114 -7.47 2.72 2.14
N ASP A 115 -6.59 1.76 1.83
CA ASP A 115 -6.97 0.49 1.21
C ASP A 115 -8.00 -0.26 2.05
N LEU A 116 -7.70 -0.46 3.34
CA LEU A 116 -8.58 -1.13 4.29
C LEU A 116 -9.99 -0.49 4.34
N VAL A 117 -10.04 0.84 4.48
CA VAL A 117 -11.30 1.60 4.56
C VAL A 117 -12.06 1.58 3.23
N SER A 118 -11.33 1.67 2.11
CA SER A 118 -11.92 1.66 0.76
C SER A 118 -12.57 0.33 0.45
N GLY A 119 -11.95 -0.80 0.84
CA GLY A 119 -12.51 -2.14 0.67
C GLY A 119 -13.91 -2.28 1.29
N PHE A 120 -14.08 -1.83 2.55
CA PHE A 120 -15.40 -1.80 3.18
C PHE A 120 -16.37 -0.84 2.50
N THR A 121 -15.91 0.36 2.21
CA THR A 121 -16.75 1.44 1.66
C THR A 121 -17.35 1.04 0.32
N ILE A 122 -16.52 0.48 -0.58
CA ILE A 122 -16.96 0.03 -1.91
C ILE A 122 -17.87 -1.18 -1.79
N SER A 123 -17.56 -2.16 -0.94
CA SER A 123 -18.41 -3.34 -0.75
C SER A 123 -19.82 -2.98 -0.27
N ILE A 124 -19.93 -2.04 0.69
CA ILE A 124 -21.22 -1.56 1.20
C ILE A 124 -21.97 -0.78 0.11
N ALA A 125 -21.27 0.09 -0.62
CA ALA A 125 -21.88 0.87 -1.70
C ALA A 125 -22.46 -0.02 -2.81
N THR A 126 -21.75 -1.06 -3.22
CA THR A 126 -22.23 -2.01 -4.23
C THR A 126 -23.45 -2.79 -3.74
N ALA A 127 -23.41 -3.31 -2.51
CA ALA A 127 -24.56 -4.00 -1.93
C ALA A 127 -25.82 -3.11 -1.88
N ARG A 128 -25.69 -1.83 -1.51
CA ARG A 128 -26.81 -0.87 -1.51
C ARG A 128 -27.41 -0.62 -2.89
N ARG A 129 -26.60 -0.66 -3.96
CA ARG A 129 -27.06 -0.48 -5.33
C ARG A 129 -27.89 -1.66 -5.81
N ASP A 130 -27.52 -2.89 -5.42
CA ASP A 130 -28.24 -4.10 -5.81
C ASP A 130 -29.69 -4.09 -5.24
N PHE A 131 -29.89 -3.60 -4.01
CA PHE A 131 -31.23 -3.45 -3.42
C PHE A 131 -32.12 -2.37 -4.07
N ALA A 132 -31.54 -1.42 -4.82
CA ALA A 132 -32.31 -0.36 -5.47
C ALA A 132 -32.94 -0.82 -6.79
N VAL A 133 -32.38 -1.86 -7.43
CA VAL A 133 -32.86 -2.39 -8.71
C VAL A 133 -34.02 -3.40 -8.51
N ASP A 134 -34.13 -3.99 -7.32
CA ASP A 134 -35.10 -5.06 -7.00
C ASP A 134 -36.46 -4.55 -6.46
N ARG A 135 -36.85 -3.31 -6.80
CA ARG A 135 -38.17 -2.77 -6.47
C ARG A 135 -39.13 -2.98 -7.67
N PRO A 136 -40.26 -3.70 -7.51
CA PRO A 136 -41.26 -3.87 -8.58
C PRO A 136 -41.98 -2.57 -8.92
#